data_AF-A0A1W1EM20-F1
#
_entry.id   AF-A0A1W1EM20-F1
#
_cell.length_a   1.000
_cell.length_b   1.000
_cell.length_c   1.000
_cell.angle_alpha   90.00
_cell.angle_beta   90.00
_cell.angle_gamma   90.00
#
_symmetry.space_group_name_H-M   'P 1'
#
loop_
_entity.id
_entity.type
_entity.pdbx_description
1 polymer ?
#
loop_
_entity_poly.entity_id
_entity_poly.type
_entity_poly.pdbx_seq_one_letter_code
_entity_poly.pdbx_strand_id
1 'polypeptide(L)'
;MARLHGTQPCQLFKWKKQYLEGTLNAVAAGEDVVPASELSAALKQINQVQRLLGKKTMEVEIPREAVEYAQSRKWIMYVSLLSSDKE
;
A
#
# COMPACT_ATOMS: atom_id res chain seq x y z
N MET A 1 15.80 -26.24 -14.29
CA MET A 1 16.60 -25.24 -13.54
C MET A 1 18.01 -25.74 -13.21
N ALA A 2 18.24 -26.84 -12.50
CA ALA A 2 19.60 -27.28 -12.11
C ALA A 2 20.54 -27.71 -13.27
N ARG A 3 20.03 -28.52 -14.21
CA ARG A 3 20.81 -29.03 -15.36
C ARG A 3 21.11 -27.97 -16.42
N LEU A 4 20.31 -26.90 -16.45
CA LEU A 4 20.43 -25.84 -17.46
C LEU A 4 21.56 -24.85 -17.13
N HIS A 5 21.93 -24.74 -15.85
CA HIS A 5 22.93 -23.78 -15.35
C HIS A 5 24.21 -24.46 -14.83
N GLY A 6 24.46 -25.73 -15.17
CA GLY A 6 25.67 -26.46 -14.75
C GLY A 6 25.81 -26.70 -13.24
N THR A 7 24.82 -26.33 -12.44
CA THR A 7 24.80 -26.51 -10.98
C THR A 7 24.51 -27.97 -10.61
N GLN A 8 25.42 -28.59 -9.85
CA GLN A 8 25.23 -29.96 -9.36
C GLN A 8 24.01 -30.01 -8.42
N PRO A 9 23.13 -31.03 -8.52
CA PRO A 9 21.95 -31.15 -7.67
C PRO A 9 22.25 -31.14 -6.16
N CYS A 10 23.42 -31.65 -5.77
CA CYS A 10 23.88 -31.63 -4.38
C CYS A 10 24.23 -30.23 -3.87
N GLN A 11 24.53 -29.25 -4.74
CA GLN A 11 24.68 -27.84 -4.36
C GLN A 11 23.33 -27.20 -4.03
N LEU A 12 22.28 -27.48 -4.82
CA LEU A 12 20.93 -26.98 -4.50
C LEU A 12 20.40 -27.54 -3.19
N PHE A 13 20.68 -28.82 -2.90
CA PHE A 13 20.31 -29.41 -1.61
C PHE A 13 21.08 -28.76 -0.45
N LYS A 14 22.38 -28.49 -0.63
CA LYS A 14 23.20 -27.76 0.34
C LYS A 14 22.70 -26.33 0.56
N TRP A 15 22.36 -25.58 -0.49
CA TRP A 15 21.81 -24.23 -0.37
C TRP A 15 20.44 -24.22 0.28
N LYS A 16 19.56 -25.18 -0.03
CA LYS A 16 18.27 -25.32 0.64
C LYS A 16 18.45 -25.63 2.12
N LYS A 17 19.41 -26.51 2.45
CA LYS A 17 19.77 -26.84 3.84
C LYS A 17 20.32 -25.61 4.57
N GLN A 18 21.25 -24.88 3.96
CA GLN A 18 21.82 -23.64 4.52
C GLN A 18 20.80 -22.50 4.65
N TYR A 19 19.83 -22.40 3.74
CA TYR A 19 18.73 -21.43 3.86
C TYR A 19 17.85 -21.77 5.06
N LEU A 20 17.46 -23.04 5.22
CA LEU A 20 16.64 -23.48 6.35
C LEU A 20 17.40 -23.40 7.69
N GLU A 21 18.66 -23.83 7.71
CA GLU A 21 19.53 -23.72 8.90
C GLU A 21 19.87 -22.26 9.22
N GLY A 22 20.07 -21.42 8.20
CA GLY A 22 20.29 -19.98 8.34
C GLY A 22 19.06 -19.25 8.87
N THR A 23 17.85 -19.65 8.46
CA THR A 23 16.61 -19.15 9.09
C THR A 23 16.48 -19.61 10.54
N LEU A 24 16.99 -20.80 10.89
CA LEU A 24 16.98 -21.31 12.26
C LEU A 24 18.03 -20.60 13.15
N ASN A 25 19.21 -20.31 12.60
CA ASN A 25 20.32 -19.68 13.31
C ASN A 25 20.17 -18.15 13.41
N ALA A 26 19.58 -17.47 12.42
CA ALA A 26 19.31 -16.03 12.50
C ALA A 26 18.29 -15.72 13.60
N VAL A 27 17.28 -16.58 13.79
CA VAL A 27 16.32 -16.51 14.90
C VAL A 27 17.00 -16.74 16.27
N ALA A 28 18.10 -17.50 16.32
CA ALA A 28 18.89 -17.70 17.54
C ALA A 28 19.95 -16.60 17.79
N ALA A 29 20.40 -15.90 16.75
CA ALA A 29 21.45 -14.88 16.82
C ALA A 29 20.93 -13.45 17.08
N GLY A 30 19.61 -13.25 17.15
CA GLY A 30 19.02 -11.93 17.44
C GLY A 30 19.24 -10.89 16.34
N GLU A 31 19.64 -11.30 15.14
CA GLU A 31 19.60 -10.44 13.96
C GLU A 31 18.15 -10.30 13.49
N ASP A 32 17.71 -9.07 13.22
CA ASP A 32 16.35 -8.75 12.78
C ASP A 32 16.16 -9.13 11.30
N VAL A 33 16.06 -10.44 11.07
CA VAL A 33 15.79 -11.00 9.76
C VAL A 33 14.30 -11.24 9.67
N VAL A 34 13.57 -10.27 9.09
CA VAL A 34 12.13 -10.38 8.82
C VAL A 34 11.89 -11.66 8.01
N PRO A 35 11.21 -12.68 8.59
CA PRO A 35 10.91 -13.90 7.86
C PRO A 35 10.14 -13.57 6.58
N ALA A 36 10.41 -14.27 5.48
CA ALA A 36 9.72 -14.04 4.21
C ALA A 36 8.18 -14.13 4.35
N SER A 37 7.69 -14.86 5.35
CA SER A 37 6.28 -14.92 5.73
C SER A 37 5.73 -13.61 6.30
N GLU A 38 6.50 -12.91 7.12
CA GLU A 38 6.10 -11.64 7.72
C GLU A 38 6.17 -10.50 6.70
N LEU A 39 7.20 -10.50 5.84
CA LEU A 39 7.27 -9.58 4.70
C LEU A 39 6.06 -9.75 3.77
N SER A 40 5.67 -11.00 3.46
CA SER A 40 4.48 -11.28 2.66
C SER A 40 3.19 -10.81 3.34
N ALA A 41 3.08 -10.98 4.65
CA ALA A 41 1.93 -10.51 5.43
C ALA A 41 1.83 -8.98 5.43
N ALA A 42 2.95 -8.28 5.65
CA ALA A 42 3.01 -6.82 5.61
C ALA A 42 2.63 -6.26 4.24
N LEU A 43 3.14 -6.85 3.15
CA LEU A 43 2.78 -6.45 1.79
C LEU A 43 1.28 -6.63 1.49
N LYS A 44 0.66 -7.71 1.99
CA LYS A 44 -0.80 -7.90 1.86
C LYS A 44 -1.58 -6.82 2.61
N GLN A 45 -1.14 -6.45 3.81
CA GLN A 45 -1.76 -5.38 4.58
C GLN A 45 -1.62 -4.02 3.88
N ILE A 46 -0.44 -3.70 3.35
CA ILE A 46 -0.20 -2.47 2.57
C ILE A 46 -1.15 -2.38 1.38
N ASN A 47 -1.25 -3.45 0.58
CA ASN A 47 -2.14 -3.48 -0.58
C ASN A 47 -3.61 -3.34 -0.17
N GLN A 48 -4.02 -3.95 0.93
CA GLN A 48 -5.38 -3.85 1.45
C GLN A 48 -5.71 -2.43 1.90
N VAL A 49 -4.80 -1.78 2.64
CA VAL A 49 -4.97 -0.40 3.10
C VAL A 49 -5.01 0.57 1.92
N GLN A 50 -4.11 0.41 0.94
CA GLN A 50 -4.11 1.23 -0.27
C GLN A 50 -5.43 1.11 -1.05
N ARG A 51 -5.98 -0.10 -1.17
CA ARG A 51 -7.27 -0.33 -1.82
C ARG A 51 -8.43 0.34 -1.08
N LEU A 52 -8.46 0.21 0.25
CA LEU A 52 -9.49 0.85 1.08
C LEU A 52 -9.40 2.38 1.02
N LEU A 53 -8.18 2.92 1.04
CA LEU A 53 -7.95 4.35 0.89
C LEU A 53 -8.47 4.86 -0.45
N GLY A 54 -8.12 4.19 -1.56
CA GLY A 54 -8.61 4.56 -2.89
C GLY A 54 -10.14 4.56 -2.97
N LYS A 55 -10.80 3.57 -2.35
CA LYS A 55 -12.27 3.53 -2.26
C LYS A 55 -12.82 4.72 -1.46
N LYS A 56 -12.23 5.02 -0.30
CA LYS A 56 -12.69 6.12 0.57
C LYS A 56 -12.51 7.49 -0.07
N THR A 57 -11.41 7.73 -0.78
CA THR A 57 -11.19 8.98 -1.52
C THR A 57 -12.25 9.17 -2.60
N MET A 58 -12.56 8.11 -3.37
CA MET A 58 -13.58 8.16 -4.42
C MET A 58 -15.01 8.36 -3.87
N GLU A 59 -15.34 7.74 -2.74
CA GLU A 59 -16.71 7.79 -2.18
C GLU A 59 -16.96 8.96 -1.23
N VAL A 60 -15.92 9.54 -0.62
CA VAL A 60 -16.09 10.56 0.44
C VAL A 60 -15.44 11.89 0.08
N GLU A 61 -14.16 11.89 -0.28
CA GLU A 61 -13.40 13.14 -0.43
C GLU A 61 -13.81 13.90 -1.70
N ILE A 62 -13.86 13.22 -2.86
CA ILE A 62 -14.26 13.85 -4.13
C ILE A 62 -15.71 14.38 -4.08
N PRO A 63 -16.71 13.59 -3.61
CA PRO A 63 -18.06 14.09 -3.52
C PRO A 63 -18.19 15.25 -2.53
N ARG A 64 -17.46 15.21 -1.41
CA ARG A 64 -17.47 16.30 -0.43
C ARG A 64 -16.90 17.59 -1.03
N GLU A 65 -15.76 17.51 -1.71
CA GLU A 65 -15.17 18.67 -2.39
C GLU A 65 -16.11 19.24 -3.46
N ALA A 66 -16.76 18.37 -4.25
CA ALA A 66 -17.76 18.80 -5.23
C ALA A 66 -18.95 19.51 -4.58
N VAL A 67 -19.42 19.04 -3.42
CA VAL A 67 -20.50 19.67 -2.65
C VAL A 67 -20.08 21.02 -2.09
N GLU A 68 -18.89 21.11 -1.48
CA GLU A 68 -18.34 22.37 -0.95
C GLU A 68 -18.14 23.41 -2.06
N TYR A 69 -17.69 22.97 -3.24
CA TYR A 69 -17.56 23.81 -4.43
C TYR A 69 -18.91 24.35 -4.91
N ALA A 70 -19.94 23.50 -4.99
CA ALA A 70 -21.29 23.89 -5.39
C ALA A 70 -21.92 24.89 -4.41
N GLN A 71 -21.75 24.67 -3.10
CA GLN A 71 -22.23 25.59 -2.06
C GLN A 71 -21.53 26.95 -2.15
N SER A 72 -20.22 26.96 -2.39
CA SER A 72 -19.44 28.19 -2.56
C SER A 72 -19.95 29.01 -3.75
N ARG A 73 -20.22 28.36 -4.90
CA ARG A 73 -20.81 29.03 -6.07
C ARG A 73 -22.21 29.59 -5.80
N LYS A 74 -23.03 28.85 -5.04
CA LYS A 74 -24.35 29.31 -4.61
C LYS A 74 -24.24 30.60 -3.79
N TRP A 75 -23.32 30.66 -2.84
CA TRP A 75 -23.04 31.88 -2.06
C TRP A 75 -22.54 33.04 -2.90
N ILE A 76 -21.62 32.79 -3.85
CA ILE A 76 -21.17 33.82 -4.79
C ILE A 76 -22.36 34.39 -5.59
N MET A 77 -23.27 33.54 -6.05
CA MET A 77 -24.45 33.98 -6.81
C MET A 77 -25.38 34.86 -5.96
N TYR A 78 -25.69 34.47 -4.73
CA TYR A 78 -26.55 35.28 -3.85
C TYR A 78 -25.92 36.61 -3.46
N VAL A 79 -24.61 36.64 -3.19
CA VAL A 79 -23.89 37.87 -2.86
C VAL A 79 -23.87 38.83 -4.06
N SER A 80 -23.68 38.32 -5.27
CA SER A 80 -23.76 39.13 -6.49
C SER A 80 -25.17 39.71 -6.70
N LEU A 81 -26.23 38.90 -6.50
CA LEU A 81 -27.63 39.36 -6.58
C LEU A 81 -27.95 40.46 -5.55
N LEU A 82 -27.53 40.28 -4.30
CA LEU A 82 -27.74 41.26 -3.22
C LEU A 82 -26.96 42.57 -3.39
N SER A 83 -25.93 42.56 -4.24
CA SER A 83 -25.12 43.75 -4.56
C SER A 83 -25.72 44.54 -5.72
N SER A 84 -26.42 43.89 -6.65
CA SER A 84 -27.13 44.56 -7.76
C SER A 84 -28.44 45.22 -7.33
N ASP A 85 -29.07 44.79 -6.23
CA ASP A 85 -30.29 45.42 -5.67
C ASP A 85 -30.02 46.70 -4.84
N LYS A 86 -28.76 47.16 -4.72
CA LYS A 86 -28.39 48.36 -3.95
C LYS A 86 -28.02 49.59 -4.81
N GLU A 87 -28.21 49.53 -6.12
CA GLU A 87 -28.15 50.69 -7.03
C GLU A 87 -29.55 51.21 -7.35
#